data_AF-A0A1S0ZKD0-F1
#
_entry.id   AF-A0A1S0ZKD0-F1
#
_cell.length_a   1.000
_cell.length_b   1.000
_cell.length_c   1.000
_cell.angle_alpha   90.00
_cell.angle_beta   90.00
_cell.angle_gamma   90.00
#
_symmetry.space_group_name_H-M   'P 1'
#
loop_
_entity.id
_entity.type
_entity.pdbx_description
1 polymer ?
#
loop_
_entity_poly.entity_id
_entity_poly.type
_entity_poly.pdbx_seq_one_letter_code
_entity_poly.pdbx_strand_id
1 'polypeptide(L)'
;MLKTIRKHGITLALFAAGSTGLTAVINQMTKSTIHEQALQQQHALFDQVLPPDRYNNNLQESCYLVDAPALGKGIHRVFIARKDDKPVAAIIEATAPDGYSGAIQLIVGADFNGTVLGTRVTEHHETPGLGDKIERRLSDWITHFSGKTISGENDTHWAVKKDGGDFDQFTGATITPRAVVNAVKRAGLYAESLPAQLPHLTACGE
;
A
#
# COMPACT_ATOMS: atom_id res chain seq x y z
N MET A 1 36.29 21.65 41.92
CA MET A 1 35.70 20.65 41.00
C MET A 1 34.20 20.85 40.78
N LEU A 2 33.34 20.81 41.82
CA LEU A 2 31.88 20.87 41.66
C LEU A 2 31.36 22.10 40.88
N LYS A 3 31.92 23.30 41.11
CA LYS A 3 31.54 24.54 40.39
C LYS A 3 31.79 24.45 38.88
N THR A 4 32.89 23.82 38.46
CA THR A 4 33.27 23.64 37.06
C THR A 4 32.35 22.63 36.36
N ILE A 5 32.09 21.51 37.03
CA ILE A 5 31.15 20.48 36.55
C ILE A 5 29.75 21.07 36.38
N ARG A 6 29.27 21.84 37.36
CA ARG A 6 27.97 22.53 37.28
C ARG A 6 27.89 23.52 36.13
N LYS A 7 28.94 24.30 35.88
CA LYS A 7 28.99 25.26 34.77
C LYS A 7 28.86 24.56 33.42
N HIS A 8 29.66 23.52 33.19
CA HIS A 8 29.59 22.76 31.94
C HIS A 8 28.25 22.02 31.76
N GLY A 9 27.71 21.45 32.83
CA GLY A 9 26.39 20.82 32.81
C GLY A 9 25.27 21.79 32.43
N ILE A 10 25.25 23.00 32.98
CA ILE A 10 24.27 24.03 32.63
C ILE A 10 24.45 24.49 31.18
N THR A 11 25.68 24.72 30.72
CA THR A 11 25.94 25.11 29.33
C THR A 11 25.47 24.04 28.34
N LEU A 12 25.70 22.76 28.64
CA LEU A 12 25.23 21.67 27.81
C LEU A 12 23.70 21.56 27.82
N ALA A 13 23.06 21.72 28.98
CA ALA A 13 21.61 21.70 29.10
C ALA A 13 20.94 22.84 28.30
N LEU A 14 21.51 24.06 28.36
CA LEU A 14 21.00 25.19 27.59
C LEU A 14 21.17 24.98 26.08
N PHE A 15 22.32 24.45 25.66
CA PHE A 15 22.55 24.15 24.26
C PHE A 15 21.59 23.07 23.74
N ALA A 16 21.40 21.99 24.50
CA ALA A 16 20.44 20.93 24.17
C ALA A 16 19.00 21.45 24.13
N ALA A 17 18.58 22.25 25.10
CA ALA A 17 17.25 22.86 25.11
C ALA A 17 17.04 23.78 23.90
N GLY A 18 18.06 24.58 23.55
CA GLY A 18 18.01 25.46 22.37
C GLY A 18 17.91 24.68 21.06
N SER A 19 18.72 23.63 20.88
CA SER A 19 18.69 22.83 19.65
C SER A 19 17.40 22.02 19.52
N THR A 20 16.91 21.39 20.59
CA THR A 20 15.62 20.69 20.60
C THR A 20 14.46 21.66 20.36
N GLY A 21 14.48 22.85 20.98
CA GLY A 21 13.47 23.88 20.76
C GLY A 21 13.41 24.35 19.31
N LEU A 22 14.56 24.62 18.69
CA LEU A 22 14.64 25.01 17.29
C LEU A 22 14.10 23.91 16.36
N THR A 23 14.49 22.66 16.59
CA THR A 23 13.98 21.51 15.81
C THR A 23 12.47 21.33 15.99
N ALA A 24 11.95 21.52 17.20
CA ALA A 24 10.52 21.43 17.47
C ALA A 24 9.72 22.51 16.72
N VAL A 25 10.22 23.75 16.67
CA VAL A 25 9.60 24.84 15.89
C VAL A 25 9.61 24.50 14.40
N ILE A 26 10.73 24.04 13.86
CA ILE A 26 10.82 23.63 12.45
C ILE A 26 9.82 22.50 12.16
N ASN A 27 9.76 21.48 13.02
CA ASN A 27 8.83 20.37 12.87
C ASN A 27 7.37 20.85 12.89
N GLN A 28 7.03 21.76 13.81
CA GLN A 28 5.67 22.30 13.92
C GLN A 28 5.28 23.13 12.68
N MET A 29 6.21 23.93 12.16
CA MET A 29 5.98 24.73 10.94
C MET A 29 5.90 23.86 9.67
N THR A 30 6.65 22.75 9.63
CA THR A 30 6.72 21.88 8.44
C THR A 30 5.61 20.82 8.43
N LYS A 31 4.94 20.58 9.56
CA LYS A 31 3.91 19.55 9.72
C LYS A 31 2.78 19.66 8.68
N SER A 32 2.31 20.87 8.39
CA SER A 32 1.26 21.10 7.39
C SER A 32 1.72 20.74 5.98
N THR A 33 2.91 21.18 5.58
CA THR A 33 3.50 20.86 4.28
C THR A 33 3.72 19.36 4.12
N ILE A 34 4.21 18.67 5.15
CA ILE A 34 4.38 17.20 5.14
C ILE A 34 3.04 16.50 4.93
N HIS A 35 2.00 16.96 5.63
CA HIS A 35 0.67 16.38 5.50
C HIS A 35 0.08 16.58 4.10
N GLU A 36 0.20 17.78 3.54
CA GLU A 36 -0.25 18.06 2.18
C GLU A 36 0.52 17.25 1.12
N GLN A 37 1.84 17.15 1.25
CA GLN A 37 2.66 16.32 0.36
C GLN A 37 2.30 14.83 0.47
N ALA A 38 2.05 14.33 1.68
CA ALA A 38 1.62 12.95 1.89
C ALA A 38 0.26 12.67 1.23
N LEU A 39 -0.71 13.58 1.37
CA LEU A 39 -2.00 13.48 0.69
C LEU A 39 -1.84 13.48 -0.83
N GLN A 40 -1.01 14.37 -1.38
CA GLN A 40 -0.75 14.42 -2.83
C GLN A 40 -0.10 13.13 -3.35
N GLN A 41 0.88 12.58 -2.62
CA GLN A 41 1.51 11.32 -2.98
C GLN A 41 0.51 10.16 -2.93
N GLN A 42 -0.35 10.12 -1.91
CA GLN A 42 -1.41 9.12 -1.80
C GLN A 42 -2.41 9.24 -2.95
N HIS A 43 -2.88 10.44 -3.28
CA HIS A 43 -3.74 10.68 -4.45
C HIS A 43 -3.08 10.17 -5.74
N ALA A 44 -1.81 10.51 -5.98
CA ALA A 44 -1.08 10.08 -7.17
C ALA A 44 -0.90 8.55 -7.24
N LEU A 45 -0.81 7.87 -6.09
CA LEU A 45 -0.80 6.41 -6.01
C LEU A 45 -2.18 5.81 -6.31
N PHE A 46 -3.25 6.45 -5.83
CA PHE A 46 -4.62 6.00 -6.07
C PHE A 46 -5.02 6.11 -7.54
N ASP A 47 -4.67 7.22 -8.19
CA ASP A 47 -4.93 7.43 -9.62
C ASP A 47 -4.21 6.41 -10.52
N GLN A 48 -3.14 5.81 -10.02
CA GLN A 48 -2.38 4.78 -10.73
C GLN A 48 -2.99 3.38 -10.65
N VAL A 49 -3.85 3.12 -9.66
CA VAL A 49 -4.49 1.80 -9.44
C VAL A 49 -5.99 1.83 -9.72
N LEU A 50 -6.61 3.00 -9.66
CA LEU A 50 -8.03 3.18 -9.86
C LEU A 50 -8.27 4.37 -10.81
N PRO A 51 -8.78 4.14 -12.04
CA PRO A 51 -9.07 5.21 -12.98
C PRO A 51 -10.08 6.23 -12.41
N PRO A 52 -9.79 7.54 -12.47
CA PRO A 52 -10.62 8.57 -11.84
C PRO A 52 -12.05 8.65 -12.42
N ASP A 53 -12.23 8.31 -13.70
CA ASP A 53 -13.54 8.34 -14.37
C ASP A 53 -14.57 7.35 -13.79
N ARG A 54 -14.13 6.44 -12.91
CA ARG A 54 -14.94 5.37 -12.34
C ARG A 54 -15.66 5.79 -11.06
N TYR A 55 -15.28 6.89 -10.39
CA TYR A 55 -15.84 7.30 -9.10
C TYR A 55 -16.00 8.83 -9.00
N ASN A 56 -16.77 9.31 -8.03
CA ASN A 56 -16.99 10.74 -7.79
C ASN A 56 -16.95 11.16 -6.31
N ASN A 57 -16.68 10.24 -5.39
CA ASN A 57 -16.50 10.54 -3.97
C ASN A 57 -15.06 10.93 -3.63
N ASN A 58 -14.87 11.50 -2.43
CA ASN A 58 -13.55 11.67 -1.83
C ASN A 58 -13.04 10.32 -1.28
N LEU A 59 -12.04 9.73 -1.93
CA LEU A 59 -11.47 8.43 -1.56
C LEU A 59 -10.78 8.46 -0.20
N GLN A 60 -10.09 9.55 0.11
CA GLN A 60 -9.31 9.73 1.34
C GLN A 60 -10.20 9.68 2.58
N GLU A 61 -11.42 10.21 2.46
CA GLU A 61 -12.43 10.19 3.52
C GLU A 61 -13.18 8.84 3.60
N SER A 62 -13.09 8.00 2.57
CA SER A 62 -13.77 6.70 2.50
C SER A 62 -12.86 5.54 2.94
N CYS A 63 -12.09 5.75 4.00
CA CYS A 63 -11.11 4.79 4.53
C CYS A 63 -11.70 3.92 5.64
N TYR A 64 -11.44 2.61 5.57
CA TYR A 64 -11.84 1.62 6.54
C TYR A 64 -10.67 0.73 6.95
N LEU A 65 -10.69 0.25 8.19
CA LEU A 65 -9.71 -0.69 8.72
C LEU A 65 -10.26 -2.12 8.64
N VAL A 66 -9.45 -3.04 8.10
CA VAL A 66 -9.78 -4.45 7.98
C VAL A 66 -8.65 -5.31 8.55
N ASP A 67 -9.00 -6.31 9.35
CA ASP A 67 -8.08 -7.38 9.74
C ASP A 67 -8.54 -8.66 9.03
N ALA A 68 -7.92 -8.93 7.88
CA ALA A 68 -8.29 -10.03 7.00
C ALA A 68 -7.05 -10.85 6.66
N PRO A 69 -7.02 -12.16 6.99
CA PRO A 69 -5.88 -13.03 6.64
C PRO A 69 -5.58 -13.06 5.13
N ALA A 70 -6.60 -12.83 4.30
CA ALA A 70 -6.47 -12.71 2.84
C ALA A 70 -5.55 -11.57 2.41
N LEU A 71 -5.46 -10.49 3.19
CA LEU A 71 -4.61 -9.33 2.90
C LEU A 71 -3.23 -9.44 3.54
N GLY A 72 -2.97 -10.49 4.32
CA GLY A 72 -1.73 -10.67 5.07
C GLY A 72 -1.91 -10.30 6.54
N LYS A 73 -0.84 -10.49 7.34
CA LYS A 73 -0.91 -10.31 8.79
C LYS A 73 -0.98 -8.83 9.18
N GLY A 74 -1.97 -8.45 9.97
CA GLY A 74 -2.12 -7.11 10.53
C GLY A 74 -3.37 -6.40 10.01
N ILE A 75 -3.53 -5.16 10.46
CA ILE A 75 -4.62 -4.29 10.02
C ILE A 75 -4.21 -3.61 8.72
N HIS A 76 -5.08 -3.69 7.71
CA HIS A 76 -4.92 -3.05 6.41
C HIS A 76 -5.95 -1.96 6.23
N ARG A 77 -5.62 -0.94 5.42
CA ARG A 77 -6.59 0.09 5.04
C ARG A 77 -7.24 -0.26 3.71
N VAL A 78 -8.54 0.02 3.64
CA VAL A 78 -9.33 -0.12 2.42
C VAL A 78 -10.07 1.18 2.15
N PHE A 79 -9.92 1.70 0.94
CA PHE A 79 -10.55 2.93 0.48
C PHE A 79 -11.64 2.60 -0.52
N ILE A 80 -12.87 3.03 -0.26
CA ILE A 80 -14.03 2.69 -1.10
C ILE A 80 -14.28 3.78 -2.12
N ALA A 81 -14.24 3.39 -3.38
CA ALA A 81 -14.65 4.21 -4.50
C ALA A 81 -16.15 4.09 -4.72
N ARG A 82 -16.84 5.23 -4.72
CA ARG A 82 -18.28 5.31 -4.94
C ARG A 82 -18.55 6.17 -6.16
N LYS A 83 -19.54 5.75 -6.95
CA LYS A 83 -20.10 6.53 -8.04
C LYS A 83 -21.58 6.73 -7.76
N ASP A 84 -21.98 7.98 -7.55
CA ASP A 84 -23.36 8.34 -7.23
C ASP A 84 -23.88 7.55 -6.01
N ASP A 85 -23.09 7.60 -4.93
CA ASP A 85 -23.27 6.87 -3.65
C ASP A 85 -23.24 5.33 -3.72
N LYS A 86 -23.07 4.74 -4.91
CA LYS A 86 -22.94 3.29 -5.06
C LYS A 86 -21.48 2.86 -4.98
N PRO A 87 -21.11 1.89 -4.13
CA PRO A 87 -19.77 1.33 -4.12
C PRO A 87 -19.50 0.62 -5.45
N VAL A 88 -18.44 1.02 -6.15
CA VAL A 88 -18.07 0.47 -7.47
C VAL A 88 -16.70 -0.23 -7.48
N ALA A 89 -15.78 0.22 -6.63
CA ALA A 89 -14.45 -0.36 -6.51
C ALA A 89 -13.84 -0.07 -5.14
N ALA A 90 -12.72 -0.71 -4.84
CA ALA A 90 -11.93 -0.45 -3.65
C ALA A 90 -10.44 -0.41 -3.97
N ILE A 91 -9.71 0.41 -3.23
CA ILE A 91 -8.25 0.36 -3.15
C ILE A 91 -7.91 -0.32 -1.83
N ILE A 92 -7.22 -1.45 -1.91
CA ILE A 92 -6.97 -2.34 -0.80
C ILE A 92 -5.46 -2.40 -0.57
N GLU A 93 -5.02 -2.07 0.64
CA GLU A 93 -3.67 -2.37 1.08
C GLU A 93 -3.54 -3.88 1.34
N ALA A 94 -2.46 -4.48 0.86
CA ALA A 94 -2.19 -5.89 1.04
C ALA A 94 -0.69 -6.13 1.25
N THR A 95 -0.38 -7.09 2.11
CA THR A 95 0.96 -7.61 2.31
C THR A 95 1.11 -8.97 1.65
N ALA A 96 2.11 -9.13 0.79
CA ALA A 96 2.60 -10.42 0.36
C ALA A 96 3.70 -10.88 1.32
N PRO A 97 3.44 -11.84 2.22
CA PRO A 97 4.44 -12.28 3.20
C PRO A 97 5.55 -13.13 2.56
N ASP A 98 5.30 -13.70 1.39
CA ASP A 98 6.14 -14.72 0.75
C ASP A 98 7.17 -14.14 -0.23
N GLY A 99 7.54 -12.85 -0.07
CA GLY A 99 8.63 -12.25 -0.85
C GLY A 99 9.97 -12.88 -0.52
N TYR A 100 10.93 -12.81 -1.45
CA TYR A 100 12.22 -13.50 -1.29
C TYR A 100 13.06 -12.92 -0.15
N SER A 101 13.05 -11.60 0.01
CA SER A 101 13.83 -10.84 0.99
C SER A 101 12.95 -10.25 2.09
N GLY A 102 11.69 -10.68 2.20
CA GLY A 102 10.75 -10.25 3.22
C GLY A 102 9.38 -9.91 2.66
N ALA A 103 8.54 -9.30 3.49
CA ALA A 103 7.20 -8.90 3.11
C ALA A 103 7.23 -7.78 2.05
N ILE A 104 6.32 -7.87 1.09
CA ILE A 104 6.10 -6.85 0.04
C ILE A 104 4.77 -6.17 0.34
N GLN A 105 4.78 -4.85 0.43
CA GLN A 105 3.59 -4.04 0.62
C GLN A 105 3.05 -3.59 -0.74
N LEU A 106 1.74 -3.79 -0.93
CA LEU A 106 1.05 -3.58 -2.18
C LEU A 106 -0.21 -2.75 -1.93
N ILE A 107 -0.58 -1.98 -2.95
CA ILE A 107 -1.93 -1.44 -3.10
C ILE A 107 -2.56 -2.06 -4.34
N VAL A 108 -3.78 -2.53 -4.19
CA VAL A 108 -4.55 -3.21 -5.24
C VAL A 108 -5.87 -2.48 -5.41
N GLY A 109 -6.07 -1.88 -6.59
CA GLY A 109 -7.36 -1.37 -7.03
C GLY A 109 -8.14 -2.50 -7.69
N ALA A 110 -9.32 -2.83 -7.16
CA ALA A 110 -10.20 -3.85 -7.73
C ALA A 110 -11.66 -3.39 -7.70
N ASP A 111 -12.43 -3.77 -8.72
CA ASP A 111 -13.88 -3.60 -8.69
C ASP A 111 -14.56 -4.74 -7.91
N PHE A 112 -15.83 -4.53 -7.56
CA PHE A 112 -16.61 -5.52 -6.81
C PHE A 112 -17.09 -6.70 -7.66
N ASN A 113 -16.70 -6.78 -8.93
CA ASN A 113 -16.98 -7.90 -9.82
C ASN A 113 -15.75 -8.82 -10.00
N GLY A 114 -14.70 -8.63 -9.19
CA GLY A 114 -13.48 -9.45 -9.25
C GLY A 114 -12.48 -9.01 -10.33
N THR A 115 -12.65 -7.82 -10.91
CA THR A 115 -11.69 -7.27 -11.89
C THR A 115 -10.66 -6.40 -11.19
N VAL A 116 -9.38 -6.75 -11.37
CA VAL A 116 -8.27 -5.94 -10.90
C VAL A 116 -8.06 -4.76 -11.85
N LEU A 117 -8.19 -3.55 -11.34
CA LEU A 117 -8.07 -2.30 -12.09
C LEU A 117 -6.61 -1.86 -12.17
N GLY A 118 -5.82 -2.13 -11.14
CA GLY A 118 -4.39 -1.88 -11.14
C GLY A 118 -3.73 -2.21 -9.81
N THR A 119 -2.40 -2.39 -9.85
CA THR A 119 -1.61 -2.72 -8.66
C THR A 119 -0.35 -1.85 -8.61
N ARG A 120 0.07 -1.44 -7.42
CA ARG A 120 1.40 -0.85 -7.20
C ARG A 120 2.05 -1.45 -5.96
N VAL A 121 3.38 -1.54 -6.03
CA VAL A 121 4.22 -1.87 -4.88
C VAL A 121 4.54 -0.57 -4.14
N THR A 122 4.28 -0.54 -2.84
CA THR A 122 4.60 0.61 -1.99
C THR A 122 5.92 0.41 -1.26
N GLU A 123 6.25 -0.82 -0.87
CA GLU A 123 7.50 -1.15 -0.17
C GLU A 123 7.93 -2.59 -0.43
N HIS A 124 9.23 -2.83 -0.59
CA HIS A 124 9.82 -4.17 -0.64
C HIS A 124 11.31 -4.13 -0.32
N HIS A 125 11.90 -5.31 -0.07
CA HIS A 125 13.33 -5.48 0.22
C HIS A 125 14.03 -6.42 -0.75
N GLU A 126 13.38 -6.73 -1.88
CA GLU A 126 13.89 -7.68 -2.89
C GLU A 126 15.23 -7.26 -3.50
N THR A 127 15.99 -8.24 -3.98
CA THR A 127 17.33 -8.04 -4.55
C THR A 127 17.31 -7.11 -5.78
N PRO A 128 18.07 -6.00 -5.76
CA PRO A 128 18.21 -5.10 -6.90
C PRO A 128 18.68 -5.80 -8.18
N GLY A 129 18.07 -5.49 -9.32
CA GLY A 129 18.34 -6.08 -10.64
C GLY A 129 17.74 -7.46 -10.87
N LEU A 130 17.16 -8.09 -9.85
CA LEU A 130 16.49 -9.39 -9.95
C LEU A 130 14.99 -9.30 -9.65
N GLY A 131 14.64 -9.01 -8.39
CA GLY A 131 13.26 -9.01 -7.89
C GLY A 131 12.60 -7.63 -7.86
N ASP A 132 13.39 -6.56 -7.91
CA ASP A 132 12.94 -5.16 -7.94
C ASP A 132 12.15 -4.77 -9.20
N LYS A 133 12.11 -5.63 -10.22
CA LYS A 133 11.29 -5.46 -11.43
C LYS A 133 9.77 -5.41 -11.15
N ILE A 134 9.34 -5.67 -9.92
CA ILE A 134 7.96 -5.38 -9.47
C ILE A 134 7.68 -3.87 -9.36
N GLU A 135 8.71 -3.04 -9.30
CA GLU A 135 8.58 -1.59 -9.25
C GLU A 135 8.26 -1.02 -10.64
N ARG A 136 7.22 -0.18 -10.71
CA ARG A 136 6.78 0.46 -11.97
C ARG A 136 7.87 1.31 -12.63
N ARG A 137 8.82 1.85 -11.86
CA ARG A 137 9.94 2.65 -12.41
C ARG A 137 10.98 1.80 -13.14
N LEU A 138 11.01 0.49 -12.90
CA LEU A 138 12.00 -0.43 -13.48
C LEU A 138 11.40 -1.33 -14.56
N SER A 139 10.12 -1.67 -14.45
CA SER A 139 9.43 -2.52 -15.43
C SER A 139 7.93 -2.28 -15.45
N ASP A 140 7.31 -2.66 -16.57
CA ASP A 140 5.87 -2.62 -16.74
C ASP A 140 5.13 -3.85 -16.24
N TRP A 141 5.86 -4.83 -15.71
CA TRP A 141 5.33 -6.11 -15.23
C TRP A 141 4.11 -5.94 -14.30
N ILE A 142 4.19 -5.02 -13.33
CA ILE A 142 3.11 -4.76 -12.35
C ILE A 142 1.83 -4.19 -12.99
N THR A 143 1.87 -3.73 -14.24
CA THR A 143 0.65 -3.26 -14.94
C THR A 143 -0.09 -4.35 -15.68
N HIS A 144 0.50 -5.54 -15.83
CA HIS A 144 -0.16 -6.66 -16.51
C HIS A 144 -1.35 -7.23 -15.70
N PHE A 145 -1.49 -6.84 -14.43
CA PHE A 145 -2.65 -7.13 -13.60
C PHE A 145 -3.88 -6.28 -13.96
N SER A 146 -3.69 -5.13 -14.60
CA SER A 146 -4.79 -4.21 -14.93
C SER A 146 -5.73 -4.80 -15.97
N GLY A 147 -7.03 -4.76 -15.68
CA GLY A 147 -8.10 -5.28 -16.55
C GLY A 147 -8.26 -6.81 -16.51
N LYS A 148 -7.56 -7.51 -15.61
CA LYS A 148 -7.71 -8.97 -15.44
C LYS A 148 -8.80 -9.28 -14.42
N THR A 149 -9.71 -10.17 -14.78
CA THR A 149 -10.77 -10.68 -13.90
C THR A 149 -10.34 -11.97 -13.23
N ILE A 150 -10.69 -12.15 -11.96
CA ILE A 150 -10.44 -13.37 -11.19
C ILE A 150 -11.67 -14.26 -11.27
N SER A 151 -11.50 -15.48 -11.78
CA SER A 151 -12.59 -16.47 -11.91
C SER A 151 -12.72 -17.34 -10.66
N GLY A 152 -12.72 -16.72 -9.47
CA GLY A 152 -12.80 -17.40 -8.18
C GLY A 152 -11.46 -17.92 -7.61
N GLU A 153 -11.52 -18.58 -6.45
CA GLU A 153 -10.34 -19.02 -5.69
C GLU A 153 -9.45 -20.01 -6.47
N ASN A 154 -10.05 -20.86 -7.30
CA ASN A 154 -9.33 -21.90 -8.06
C ASN A 154 -8.84 -21.42 -9.43
N ASP A 155 -8.88 -20.11 -9.71
CA ASP A 155 -8.40 -19.58 -10.98
C ASP A 155 -6.90 -19.84 -11.16
N THR A 156 -6.56 -20.72 -12.11
CA THR A 156 -5.20 -21.13 -12.43
C THR A 156 -4.44 -20.10 -13.27
N HIS A 157 -5.14 -19.17 -13.91
CA HIS A 157 -4.51 -18.08 -14.67
C HIS A 157 -3.73 -17.12 -13.77
N TRP A 158 -4.15 -17.00 -12.51
CA TRP A 158 -3.49 -16.21 -11.47
C TRP A 158 -2.30 -16.93 -10.83
N ALA A 159 -1.33 -17.29 -11.67
CA ALA A 159 -0.03 -17.82 -11.28
C ALA A 159 1.04 -17.34 -12.26
N VAL A 160 2.31 -17.55 -11.92
CA VAL A 160 3.38 -17.32 -12.90
C VAL A 160 3.35 -18.40 -13.99
N LYS A 161 3.82 -18.10 -15.20
CA LYS A 161 3.84 -19.04 -16.34
C LYS A 161 4.56 -20.35 -16.03
N LYS A 162 5.60 -20.30 -15.19
CA LYS A 162 6.30 -21.50 -14.69
C LYS A 162 5.38 -22.45 -13.91
N ASP A 163 4.35 -21.92 -13.27
CA ASP A 163 3.36 -22.67 -12.48
C ASP A 163 2.04 -22.87 -13.25
N GLY A 164 2.00 -22.52 -14.54
CA GLY A 164 0.84 -22.73 -15.42
C GLY A 164 -0.13 -21.55 -15.55
N GLY A 165 0.20 -20.38 -14.99
CA GLY A 165 -0.62 -19.17 -15.12
C GLY A 165 -0.17 -18.21 -16.22
N ASP A 166 -0.70 -16.99 -16.19
CA ASP A 166 -0.54 -16.01 -17.27
C ASP A 166 0.63 -15.03 -17.05
N PHE A 167 1.16 -14.93 -15.83
CA PHE A 167 2.10 -13.87 -15.45
C PHE A 167 3.56 -14.28 -15.64
N ASP A 168 4.39 -13.40 -16.21
CA ASP A 168 5.82 -13.71 -16.40
C ASP A 168 6.55 -13.83 -15.05
N GLN A 169 7.44 -14.82 -14.92
CA GLN A 169 8.43 -14.87 -13.86
C GLN A 169 9.70 -14.09 -14.23
N PHE A 170 10.48 -13.66 -13.23
CA PHE A 170 11.80 -13.11 -13.47
C PHE A 170 12.84 -14.23 -13.53
N THR A 171 13.73 -14.16 -14.52
CA THR A 171 14.87 -15.07 -14.63
C THR A 171 15.71 -15.00 -13.37
N GLY A 172 15.87 -16.13 -12.66
CA GLY A 172 16.62 -16.20 -11.40
C GLY A 172 15.88 -15.68 -10.16
N ALA A 173 14.67 -15.15 -10.28
CA ALA A 173 13.88 -14.62 -9.16
C ALA A 173 12.39 -14.94 -9.32
N THR A 174 12.00 -16.21 -9.22
CA THR A 174 10.60 -16.64 -9.38
C THR A 174 9.75 -16.46 -8.10
N ILE A 175 10.37 -16.37 -6.93
CA ILE A 175 9.67 -16.24 -5.65
C ILE A 175 8.91 -14.91 -5.57
N THR A 176 9.58 -13.80 -5.90
CA THR A 176 9.01 -12.44 -5.91
C THR A 176 7.73 -12.29 -6.74
N PRO A 177 7.74 -12.58 -8.07
CA PRO A 177 6.53 -12.42 -8.88
C PRO A 177 5.42 -13.37 -8.43
N ARG A 178 5.73 -14.58 -7.96
CA ARG A 178 4.74 -15.51 -7.40
C ARG A 178 4.04 -14.93 -6.17
N ALA A 179 4.81 -14.35 -5.24
CA ALA A 179 4.27 -13.72 -4.05
C ALA A 179 3.32 -12.57 -4.39
N VAL A 180 3.72 -11.71 -5.34
CA VAL A 180 2.89 -10.59 -5.78
C VAL A 180 1.61 -11.07 -6.48
N VAL A 181 1.70 -12.00 -7.43
CA VAL A 181 0.51 -12.55 -8.13
C VAL A 181 -0.50 -13.12 -7.12
N ASN A 182 -0.02 -13.92 -6.15
CA ASN A 182 -0.88 -14.50 -5.12
C ASN A 182 -1.52 -13.45 -4.22
N ALA A 183 -0.78 -12.41 -3.82
CA ALA A 183 -1.32 -11.33 -3.00
C ALA A 183 -2.37 -10.50 -3.75
N VAL A 184 -2.13 -10.18 -5.03
CA VAL A 184 -3.11 -9.47 -5.86
C VAL A 184 -4.37 -10.30 -6.06
N LYS A 185 -4.24 -11.61 -6.33
CA LYS A 185 -5.39 -12.53 -6.42
C LYS A 185 -6.23 -12.51 -5.14
N ARG A 186 -5.60 -12.66 -3.97
CA ARG A 186 -6.31 -12.65 -2.67
C ARG A 186 -6.99 -11.31 -2.41
N ALA A 187 -6.33 -10.18 -2.71
CA ALA A 187 -6.90 -8.86 -2.54
C ALA A 187 -8.10 -8.61 -3.48
N GLY A 188 -8.01 -9.03 -4.75
CA GLY A 188 -9.11 -8.91 -5.70
C GLY A 188 -10.33 -9.76 -5.32
N LEU A 189 -10.11 -11.01 -4.87
CA LEU A 189 -11.20 -11.86 -4.33
C LEU A 189 -11.81 -11.27 -3.05
N TYR A 190 -10.98 -10.70 -2.18
CA TYR A 190 -11.48 -10.03 -0.98
C TYR A 190 -12.35 -8.81 -1.33
N ALA A 191 -12.02 -8.09 -2.40
CA ALA A 191 -12.82 -6.97 -2.90
C ALA A 191 -14.26 -7.40 -3.19
N GLU A 192 -14.50 -8.53 -3.83
CA GLU A 192 -15.87 -9.05 -4.11
C GLU A 192 -16.70 -9.25 -2.83
N SER A 193 -16.07 -9.66 -1.74
CA SER A 193 -16.74 -9.87 -0.45
C SER A 193 -16.97 -8.58 0.36
N LEU A 194 -16.30 -7.49 -0.04
CA LEU A 194 -16.23 -6.25 0.72
C LEU A 194 -17.57 -5.50 0.82
N PRO A 195 -18.40 -5.36 -0.24
CA PRO A 195 -19.67 -4.64 -0.16
C PRO A 195 -20.61 -5.13 0.94
N ALA A 196 -20.60 -6.44 1.20
CA ALA A 196 -21.40 -7.06 2.26
C ALA A 196 -20.85 -6.76 3.68
N GLN A 197 -19.55 -6.51 3.79
CA GLN A 197 -18.87 -6.24 5.07
C GLN A 197 -18.86 -4.75 5.42
N LEU A 198 -19.00 -3.84 4.45
CA LEU A 198 -18.95 -2.38 4.63
C LEU A 198 -19.69 -1.84 5.86
N PRO A 199 -20.92 -2.29 6.20
CA PRO A 199 -21.65 -1.77 7.36
C PRO A 199 -21.00 -2.10 8.71
N HIS A 200 -20.07 -3.05 8.74
CA HIS A 200 -19.44 -3.56 9.95
C HIS A 200 -17.96 -3.15 10.09
N LEU A 201 -17.42 -2.42 9.11
CA LEU A 201 -16.03 -1.98 9.13
C LEU A 201 -15.87 -0.69 9.93
N THR A 202 -14.78 -0.60 10.69
CA THR A 202 -14.39 0.60 11.42
C THR A 202 -13.81 1.63 10.44
N ALA A 203 -14.29 2.87 10.49
CA ALA A 203 -13.72 3.96 9.71
C ALA A 203 -12.31 4.32 10.22
N CYS A 204 -11.42 4.75 9.32
CA CYS A 204 -10.10 5.21 9.73
C CYS A 204 -10.21 6.49 10.56
N GLY A 205 -9.69 6.47 11.80
CA GLY A 205 -9.62 7.66 12.66
C GLY A 205 -10.73 7.76 13.72
N GLU A 206 -11.58 6.74 13.86
CA GLU A 206 -12.40 6.50 15.07
C GLU A 206 -11.60 5.85 16.20
#